data_AF-A0A151RUK6-F1
#
_entry.id   AF-A0A151RUK6-F1
#
_cell.length_a   1.000
_cell.length_b   1.000
_cell.length_c   1.000
_cell.angle_alpha   90.00
_cell.angle_beta   90.00
_cell.angle_gamma   90.00
#
_symmetry.space_group_name_H-M   'P 1'
#
loop_
_entity.id
_entity.type
_entity.pdbx_description
1 polymer ?
#
loop_
_entity_poly.entity_id
_entity_poly.type
_entity_poly.pdbx_seq_one_letter_code
_entity_poly.pdbx_strand_id
1 'polypeptide(L)' 'MLEDSGSWDQYLPLIEFTYNNSFHSSIGMAPYETLYGRKCITPLCWFEIGENLMLGPELVQQTTEKIKMI' A
#
# COMPACT_ATOMS: atom_id res chain seq x y z
N MET A 1 10.99 -22.69 22.84
CA MET A 1 10.06 -21.68 23.39
C MET A 1 10.63 -20.34 22.97
N LEU A 2 10.08 -19.73 21.92
CA LEU A 2 10.62 -18.52 21.31
C LEU A 2 10.23 -17.33 22.20
N GLU A 3 11.03 -17.05 23.23
CA GLU A 3 10.99 -15.78 23.94
C GLU A 3 12.16 -14.93 23.45
N ASP A 4 12.02 -14.40 22.23
CA ASP A 4 12.72 -13.17 21.89
C ASP A 4 11.76 -12.03 22.28
N SER A 5 11.77 -11.68 23.56
CA SER A 5 10.98 -10.58 24.10
C SER A 5 11.64 -9.25 23.73
N GLY A 6 11.77 -8.97 22.43
CA GLY A 6 11.96 -7.60 21.95
C GLY A 6 10.85 -6.74 22.53
N SER A 7 11.18 -5.53 23.01
CA SER A 7 10.17 -4.68 23.65
C SER A 7 9.00 -4.48 22.68
N TRP A 8 7.81 -4.91 23.08
CA TRP A 8 6.57 -4.77 22.31
C TRP A 8 6.33 -3.33 21.84
N ASP A 9 6.89 -2.35 22.56
CA ASP A 9 6.88 -0.93 22.21
C ASP A 9 7.44 -0.66 20.81
N GLN A 10 8.40 -1.46 20.35
CA GLN A 10 8.99 -1.33 19.01
C GLN A 10 8.00 -1.70 17.90
N TYR A 11 7.03 -2.58 18.20
CA TYR A 11 6.02 -3.03 17.24
C TYR A 11 4.72 -2.24 17.33
N LEU A 12 4.52 -1.48 18.41
CA LEU A 12 3.31 -0.70 18.63
C LEU A 12 2.95 0.21 17.44
N PRO A 13 3.90 0.95 16.81
CA PRO A 13 3.58 1.77 15.64
C PRO A 13 3.07 0.93 14.45
N LEU A 14 3.59 -0.28 14.26
CA LEU A 14 3.17 -1.16 13.17
C LEU A 14 1.80 -1.78 13.43
N ILE A 15 1.51 -2.14 14.68
CA ILE A 15 0.20 -2.66 15.09
C ILE A 15 -0.87 -1.58 14.93
N GLU A 16 -0.60 -0.37 15.41
CA GLU A 16 -1.52 0.77 15.24
C GLU A 16 -1.74 1.08 13.75
N PHE A 17 -0.66 1.09 12.97
CA PHE A 17 -0.74 1.30 11.53
C PHE A 17 -1.61 0.24 10.84
N THR A 18 -1.39 -1.04 11.11
CA THR A 18 -2.18 -2.11 10.50
C THR A 18 -3.63 -2.08 10.95
N TYR A 19 -3.90 -1.79 12.22
CA TYR A 19 -5.25 -1.65 12.76
C TYR A 19 -6.05 -0.50 12.11
N ASN A 20 -5.43 0.68 11.98
CA ASN A 20 -6.07 1.88 11.41
C ASN A 20 -6.35 1.77 9.90
N ASN A 21 -5.59 0.93 9.19
CA ASN A 21 -5.70 0.73 7.74
C ASN A 21 -6.49 -0.51 7.33
N SER A 22 -6.87 -1.36 8.29
CA SER A 22 -7.67 -2.55 8.02
C SER A 22 -9.15 -2.21 7.92
N PHE A 23 -9.90 -3.01 7.16
CA PHE A 23 -11.34 -2.88 7.06
C PHE A 23 -12.02 -3.22 8.39
N HIS A 24 -12.87 -2.33 8.90
CA HIS A 24 -13.67 -2.57 10.10
C HIS A 24 -15.13 -2.75 9.72
N SER A 25 -15.69 -3.93 10.00
CA SER A 25 -17.06 -4.29 9.60
C SER A 25 -18.15 -3.42 10.23
N SER A 26 -17.91 -2.88 11.42
CA SER A 26 -18.85 -1.99 12.13
C SER A 26 -19.01 -0.62 11.47
N ILE A 27 -17.97 -0.12 10.81
CA ILE A 27 -17.97 1.18 10.09
C ILE A 27 -18.02 1.00 8.56
N GLY A 28 -17.79 -0.21 8.05
CA GLY A 28 -17.86 -0.53 6.62
C GLY A 28 -16.69 0.01 5.78
N MET A 29 -15.61 0.46 6.43
CA MET A 29 -14.36 0.94 5.80
C MET A 29 -13.21 0.89 6.81
N ALA A 30 -12.00 1.31 6.45
CA ALA A 30 -10.92 1.47 7.42
C ALA A 30 -11.06 2.78 8.22
N PRO A 31 -10.70 2.82 9.52
CA PRO A 31 -10.71 4.05 10.31
C PRO A 31 -9.93 5.21 9.66
N TYR A 32 -8.80 4.91 9.01
CA TYR A 32 -8.03 5.89 8.25
C TYR A 32 -8.85 6.51 7.10
N GLU A 33 -9.61 5.69 6.36
CA GLU A 33 -10.47 6.17 5.27
C GLU A 33 -11.57 7.08 5.81
N THR A 34 -12.15 6.76 6.97
CA THR A 34 -13.16 7.60 7.61
C THR A 34 -12.59 8.95 8.05
N LEU A 35 -11.39 8.95 8.63
CA LEU A 35 -10.78 10.17 9.18
C LEU A 35 -10.28 11.13 8.08
N TYR A 36 -9.68 10.58 7.02
CA TYR A 36 -9.02 11.39 6.00
C TYR A 36 -9.74 11.42 4.65
N GLY A 37 -10.81 10.64 4.48
CA GLY A 37 -11.57 10.56 3.23
C GLY A 37 -10.82 9.92 2.07
N ARG A 38 -9.69 9.24 2.33
CA ARG A 38 -8.85 8.58 1.31
C ARG A 38 -8.22 7.31 1.86
N LYS A 39 -7.90 6.37 0.96
CA LYS A 39 -7.09 5.19 1.28
C LYS A 39 -5.68 5.61 1.72
N CYS A 40 -5.11 4.88 2.67
CA CYS A 40 -3.71 5.04 3.02
C CYS A 40 -2.84 4.61 1.84
N ILE A 41 -1.91 5.46 1.46
CA ILE A 41 -0.91 5.15 0.46
C ILE A 41 0.37 4.85 1.22
N THR A 42 0.75 3.58 1.21
CA THR A 42 2.04 3.16 1.77
C THR A 42 3.14 3.37 0.72
N PRO A 43 4.42 3.48 1.13
CA PRO A 43 5.55 3.45 0.19
C PRO A 43 5.52 2.28 -0.81
N LEU A 44 4.97 1.13 -0.40
CA LEU A 44 4.77 -0.01 -1.29
C LEU A 44 3.69 0.27 -2.35
N CYS A 45 2.56 0.85 -1.95
CA CYS A 45 1.51 1.29 -2.88
C CYS A 45 1.94 2.47 -3.75
N TRP A 46 2.99 3.21 -3.38
CA TRP A 46 3.52 4.32 -4.19
C TRP A 46 4.14 3.82 -5.49
N PHE A 47 4.77 2.65 -5.49
CA PHE A 47 5.26 2.01 -6.72
C PHE A 47 4.10 1.54 -7.59
N GLU A 48 3.09 0.91 -6.99
CA GLU A 48 1.89 0.49 -7.74
C GLU A 48 1.13 1.70 -8.30
N ILE A 49 1.01 2.81 -7.57
CA ILE A 49 0.34 4.02 -8.05
C ILE A 49 1.20 4.75 -9.09
N GLY A 50 2.53 4.79 -8.93
CA GLY A 50 3.45 5.39 -9.89
C GLY A 50 3.51 4.63 -11.22
N GLU A 51 3.44 3.29 -11.17
CA GLU A 51 3.33 2.44 -12.36
C GLU A 51 1.91 2.45 -12.95
N ASN A 52 0.87 2.43 -12.11
CA ASN A 52 -0.53 2.58 -12.55
C ASN A 52 -0.90 4.03 -12.91
N LEU A 53 -0.02 5.02 -12.76
CA LEU A 53 -0.25 6.37 -13.31
C LEU A 53 0.14 6.44 -14.79
N MET A 54 0.91 5.48 -15.30
CA MET A 54 1.02 5.25 -16.75
C MET A 54 -0.25 4.57 -17.27
N LEU A 55 -1.38 5.28 -17.16
CA LEU A 55 -2.64 4.85 -17.73
C LEU A 55 -2.65 5.17 -19.22
N GLY A 56 -2.55 4.14 -20.05
CA GLY A 56 -2.97 4.20 -21.44
C GLY A 56 -1.91 3.79 -22.47
N PRO A 57 -1.91 4.42 -23.66
CA PRO A 57 -1.08 4.04 -24.81
C PRO A 57 0.43 4.06 -24.55
N GLU A 58 0.91 4.85 -23.58
CA GLU A 58 2.33 4.93 -23.23
C GLU A 58 2.92 3.57 -22.85
N LEU A 59 2.21 2.76 -22.05
CA LEU A 59 2.69 1.45 -21.62
C LEU A 59 2.79 0.48 -22.81
N VAL A 60 1.79 0.51 -23.69
CA VAL A 60 1.76 -0.30 -24.92
C VAL A 60 2.89 0.13 -25.86
N GLN A 61 3.13 1.43 -26.00
CA GLN A 61 4.19 1.99 -26.84
C GLN A 61 5.58 1.62 -26.33
N GLN A 62 5.86 1.82 -25.03
CA GLN A 62 7.14 1.44 -24.43
C GLN A 62 7.40 -0.06 -24.53
N THR A 63 6.37 -0.88 -24.32
CA THR A 63 6.50 -2.34 -24.48
C THR A 63 6.78 -2.70 -25.94
N THR A 64 6.10 -2.05 -26.88
CA THR A 64 6.31 -2.25 -28.33
C THR A 64 7.71 -1.83 -28.76
N GLU A 65 8.23 -0.72 -28.24
CA GLU A 65 9.58 -0.24 -28.53
C GLU A 65 10.65 -1.17 -27.97
N LYS A 66 10.50 -1.69 -26.75
CA LYS A 66 11.40 -2.71 -26.20
C LYS A 66 11.40 -3.99 -27.01
N ILE A 67 10.25 -4.46 -27.49
CA ILE A 67 10.16 -5.66 -28.34
C ILE A 67 10.89 -5.45 -29.67
N LYS A 68 10.87 -4.23 -30.24
CA LYS A 68 11.58 -3.89 -31.49
C LYS A 68 13.11 -3.75 -31.32
N MET A 69 13.61 -3.64 -30.08
CA MET A 69 15.04 -3.55 -29.79
C MET A 69 15.70 -4.94 -29.57
N ILE A 70 14.91 -6.02 -29.55
CA ILE A 70 15.36 -7.41 -29.55
C ILE A 70 15.46 -7.89 -31.00
#